data_AF-G2QP40-F1
#
_entry.id   AF-G2QP40-F1
#
_cell.length_a   1.000
_cell.length_b   1.000
_cell.length_c   1.000
_cell.angle_alpha   90.00
_cell.angle_beta   90.00
_cell.angle_gamma   90.00
#
_symmetry.space_group_name_H-M   'P 1'
#
loop_
_entity.id
_entity.type
_entity.pdbx_description
1 polymer ?
#
loop_
_entity_poly.entity_id
_entity_poly.type
_entity_poly.pdbx_seq_one_letter_code
_entity_poly.pdbx_strand_id
1 'polypeptide(L)'
;MKSTYGAAILATATLVQGHGYLTIPSSRTRLGAEAGLDSCPECSILEPVQSWPDLDAALVGRSGPCGYNARVSIDYNQPGEHWGNEPVATYSPGQVVEVQWCVDHNGDHGGMFSYRICQNQTLVDKFLTPGYLPTADEKQAAEDCFQAGTLSCKDVTGQDCGYNPDCSEGQPCWRNDWFTCNAFQADSKRACQGVDNAPQGSCYTSISGGFPVTKKIKIPDYQSSHTLLSFKWNSFQTGQIYLSCADIAITASN
;
A
#
# COMPACT_ATOMS: atom_id res chain seq x y z
N MET A 1 32.52 46.41 23.28
CA MET A 1 31.26 45.85 23.83
C MET A 1 30.63 44.96 22.76
N LYS A 2 30.13 43.80 23.17
CA LYS A 2 29.91 42.60 22.36
C LYS A 2 28.79 42.77 21.33
N SER A 3 29.06 42.34 20.10
CA SER A 3 28.07 42.18 19.04
C SER A 3 27.38 40.82 19.20
N THR A 4 26.06 40.81 19.33
CA THR A 4 25.24 39.59 19.43
C THR A 4 24.83 39.15 18.03
N TYR A 5 25.47 38.09 17.52
CA TYR A 5 25.00 37.37 16.35
C TYR A 5 23.89 36.40 16.79
N GLY A 6 22.65 36.66 16.38
CA GLY A 6 21.54 35.72 16.53
C GLY A 6 21.66 34.61 15.48
N ALA A 7 21.97 33.39 15.91
CA ALA A 7 21.95 32.22 15.06
C ALA A 7 20.50 31.76 14.85
N ALA A 8 20.03 31.79 13.60
CA ALA A 8 18.79 31.13 13.22
C ALA A 8 19.03 29.62 13.20
N ILE A 9 18.38 28.88 14.10
CA ILE A 9 18.37 27.42 14.08
C ILE A 9 17.39 27.00 12.98
N LEU A 10 17.90 26.58 11.82
CA LEU A 10 17.10 25.81 10.87
C LEU A 10 16.81 24.45 11.51
N ALA A 11 15.55 24.22 11.90
CA ALA A 11 15.07 22.89 12.22
C ALA A 11 15.02 22.09 10.90
N THR A 12 16.06 21.32 10.61
CA THR A 12 15.99 20.24 9.62
C THR A 12 15.04 19.19 10.18
N ALA A 13 13.79 19.19 9.70
CA ALA A 13 12.90 18.06 9.89
C ALA A 13 13.56 16.86 9.22
N THR A 14 14.10 15.94 10.01
CA THR A 14 14.42 14.59 9.55
C THR A 14 13.10 13.97 9.13
N LEU A 15 12.79 14.02 7.83
CA LEU A 15 11.69 13.28 7.24
C LEU A 15 12.04 11.81 7.46
N VAL A 16 11.54 11.22 8.54
CA VAL A 16 11.49 9.76 8.67
C VAL A 16 10.44 9.35 7.65
N GLN A 17 10.89 9.03 6.45
CA GLN A 17 10.05 8.46 5.42
C GLN A 17 9.72 7.04 5.85
N GLY A 18 8.44 6.71 5.85
CA GLY A 18 8.00 5.33 6.01
C GLY A 18 8.26 4.59 4.74
N HIS A 19 8.25 3.27 4.84
CA HIS A 19 8.76 2.48 3.75
C HIS A 19 8.10 1.11 3.76
N GLY A 20 7.28 0.84 2.74
CA GLY A 20 6.69 -0.47 2.56
C GLY A 20 5.94 -0.62 1.24
N TYR A 21 5.74 -1.85 0.81
CA TYR A 21 5.10 -2.19 -0.47
C TYR A 21 4.51 -3.61 -0.45
N LEU A 22 3.57 -3.88 -1.36
CA LEU A 22 2.92 -5.19 -1.51
C LEU A 22 3.90 -6.26 -2.02
N THR A 23 3.97 -7.43 -1.38
CA THR A 23 4.86 -8.54 -1.76
C THR A 23 4.14 -9.81 -2.18
N ILE A 24 2.96 -10.12 -1.62
CA ILE A 24 2.13 -11.27 -2.01
C ILE A 24 0.68 -10.82 -2.25
N PRO A 25 0.11 -11.07 -3.45
CA PRO A 25 0.81 -11.53 -4.67
C PRO A 25 1.89 -10.53 -5.12
N SER A 26 2.80 -10.97 -6.00
CA SER A 26 3.90 -10.11 -6.46
C SER A 26 3.39 -8.83 -7.11
N SER A 27 3.61 -7.68 -6.45
CA SER A 27 3.22 -6.39 -6.99
C SER A 27 4.13 -5.93 -8.12
N ARG A 28 3.66 -4.96 -8.91
CA ARG A 28 4.49 -4.27 -9.91
C ARG A 28 5.75 -3.67 -9.28
N THR A 29 5.64 -3.13 -8.07
CA THR A 29 6.77 -2.62 -7.28
C THR A 29 7.78 -3.74 -6.96
N ARG A 30 7.31 -4.89 -6.50
CA ARG A 30 8.14 -6.07 -6.27
C ARG A 30 8.85 -6.53 -7.54
N LEU A 31 8.12 -6.67 -8.64
CA LEU A 31 8.66 -7.08 -9.93
C LEU A 31 9.70 -6.08 -10.46
N GLY A 32 9.49 -4.78 -10.25
CA GLY A 32 10.46 -3.74 -10.58
C GLY A 32 11.77 -3.88 -9.80
N ALA A 33 11.71 -4.22 -8.52
CA ALA A 33 12.90 -4.49 -7.71
C ALA A 33 13.59 -5.81 -8.11
N GLU A 34 12.83 -6.89 -8.34
CA GLU A 34 13.37 -8.18 -8.80
C GLU A 34 14.04 -8.07 -10.19
N ALA A 35 13.58 -7.15 -11.04
CA ALA A 35 14.20 -6.80 -12.32
C ALA A 35 15.42 -5.86 -12.20
N GLY A 36 15.75 -5.39 -11.00
CA GLY A 36 16.85 -4.44 -10.77
C GLY A 36 16.57 -3.01 -11.26
N LEU A 37 15.30 -2.67 -11.52
CA LEU A 37 14.88 -1.34 -12.00
C LEU A 37 14.48 -0.42 -10.84
N ASP A 38 14.00 -0.99 -9.74
CA ASP A 38 13.70 -0.24 -8.52
C ASP A 38 14.72 -0.53 -7.42
N SER A 39 15.55 0.47 -7.12
CA SER A 39 16.60 0.38 -6.10
C SER A 39 16.09 0.57 -4.67
N CYS A 40 14.83 1.00 -4.50
CA CYS A 40 14.18 1.15 -3.21
C CYS A 40 12.67 0.93 -3.39
N PRO A 41 12.19 -0.31 -3.51
CA PRO A 41 10.76 -0.59 -3.72
C PRO A 41 9.87 -0.01 -2.62
N GLU A 42 10.39 0.05 -1.40
CA GLU A 42 9.70 0.61 -0.25
C GLU A 42 9.57 2.15 -0.30
N CYS A 43 10.24 2.84 -1.22
CA CYS A 43 10.21 4.31 -1.39
C CYS A 43 9.05 4.84 -2.27
N SER A 44 8.14 3.98 -2.74
CA SER A 44 6.97 4.41 -3.53
C SER A 44 5.93 5.10 -2.64
N ILE A 45 6.06 6.42 -2.50
CA ILE A 45 5.36 7.23 -1.51
C ILE A 45 4.48 8.33 -2.12
N LEU A 46 3.31 8.53 -1.53
CA LEU A 46 2.46 9.71 -1.75
C LEU A 46 2.61 10.66 -0.55
N GLU A 47 3.26 11.80 -0.77
CA GLU A 47 3.49 12.83 0.25
C GLU A 47 3.69 14.23 -0.37
N PRO A 48 3.45 15.31 0.40
CA PRO A 48 2.75 15.35 1.69
C PRO A 48 1.22 15.26 1.52
N VAL A 49 0.55 14.46 2.36
CA VAL A 49 -0.92 14.30 2.33
C VAL A 49 -1.53 14.16 3.73
N GLN A 50 -2.83 14.35 3.84
CA GLN A 50 -3.58 13.99 5.04
C GLN A 50 -3.94 12.49 4.99
N SER A 51 -3.09 11.65 5.57
CA SER A 51 -3.29 10.19 5.65
C SER A 51 -4.17 9.74 6.83
N TRP A 52 -4.37 10.61 7.84
CA TRP A 52 -5.04 10.31 9.10
C TRP A 52 -5.81 11.54 9.63
N PRO A 53 -6.94 11.36 10.36
CA PRO A 53 -7.67 10.11 10.60
C PRO A 53 -8.57 9.69 9.43
N ASP A 54 -8.81 10.55 8.45
CA ASP A 54 -9.60 10.21 7.27
C ASP A 54 -8.70 9.49 6.25
N LEU A 55 -8.92 8.19 6.10
CA LEU A 55 -8.05 7.30 5.32
C LEU A 55 -8.21 7.50 3.80
N ASP A 56 -9.30 8.15 3.38
CA ASP A 56 -9.69 8.25 1.97
C ASP A 56 -9.79 9.71 1.48
N ALA A 57 -9.61 10.71 2.36
CA ALA A 57 -9.67 12.13 2.01
C ALA A 57 -8.57 12.61 1.06
N ALA A 58 -7.37 12.01 1.11
CA ALA A 58 -6.25 12.43 0.29
C ALA A 58 -6.40 11.96 -1.18
N LEU A 59 -6.29 12.90 -2.12
CA LEU A 59 -6.17 12.58 -3.53
C LEU A 59 -4.86 11.86 -3.83
N VAL A 60 -4.88 10.89 -4.76
CA VAL A 60 -3.71 10.05 -5.06
C VAL A 60 -2.74 10.66 -6.07
N GLY A 61 -3.16 11.72 -6.78
CA GLY A 61 -2.33 12.47 -7.71
C GLY A 61 -1.54 11.57 -8.68
N ARG A 62 -0.22 11.81 -8.77
CA ARG A 62 0.67 11.02 -9.64
C ARG A 62 0.83 9.57 -9.16
N SER A 63 0.76 9.32 -7.85
CA SER A 63 0.96 7.98 -7.29
C SER A 63 -0.08 7.01 -7.83
N GLY A 64 -1.36 7.42 -7.91
CA GLY A 64 -2.43 6.55 -8.36
C GLY A 64 -2.56 5.26 -7.53
N PRO A 65 -3.40 4.31 -7.96
CA PRO A 65 -3.61 3.06 -7.21
C PRO A 65 -2.40 2.10 -7.22
N CYS A 66 -1.43 2.29 -8.13
CA CYS A 66 -0.27 1.40 -8.27
C CYS A 66 1.04 1.98 -7.70
N GLY A 67 1.06 3.26 -7.35
CA GLY A 67 2.26 3.93 -6.84
C GLY A 67 3.11 4.59 -7.93
N TYR A 68 3.85 5.62 -7.51
CA TYR A 68 4.89 6.27 -8.27
C TYR A 68 6.14 6.32 -7.39
N ASN A 69 7.24 5.74 -7.87
CA ASN A 69 8.50 5.75 -7.13
C ASN A 69 9.42 6.86 -7.65
N ALA A 70 9.51 7.95 -6.90
CA ALA A 70 10.34 9.10 -7.24
C ALA A 70 11.85 8.79 -7.22
N ARG A 71 12.31 7.78 -6.47
CA ARG A 71 13.73 7.40 -6.39
C ARG A 71 14.28 7.00 -7.76
N VAL A 72 13.49 6.24 -8.51
CA VAL A 72 13.84 5.67 -9.81
C VAL A 72 12.98 6.23 -10.95
N SER A 73 12.09 7.17 -10.65
CA SER A 73 11.15 7.78 -11.59
C SER A 73 10.24 6.78 -12.31
N ILE A 74 9.85 5.68 -11.64
CA ILE A 74 8.98 4.65 -12.20
C ILE A 74 7.52 4.93 -11.83
N ASP A 75 6.64 4.90 -12.84
CA ASP A 75 5.19 4.98 -12.67
C ASP A 75 4.57 3.60 -12.86
N TYR A 76 4.19 2.95 -11.76
CA TYR A 76 3.67 1.58 -11.79
C TYR A 76 2.22 1.50 -12.29
N ASN A 77 1.57 2.63 -12.56
CA ASN A 77 0.22 2.66 -13.12
C ASN A 77 0.18 2.27 -14.59
N GLN A 78 1.33 2.18 -15.26
CA GLN A 78 1.47 1.72 -16.64
C GLN A 78 2.25 0.38 -16.69
N PRO A 79 1.87 -0.58 -17.55
CA PRO A 79 2.68 -1.76 -17.80
C PRO A 79 4.08 -1.40 -18.31
N GLY A 80 5.09 -2.05 -17.75
CA GLY A 80 6.49 -1.95 -18.19
C GLY A 80 6.91 -3.23 -18.90
N GLU A 81 8.21 -3.38 -19.18
CA GLU A 81 8.75 -4.63 -19.74
C GLU A 81 8.60 -5.82 -18.77
N HIS A 82 8.69 -5.57 -17.46
CA HIS A 82 8.76 -6.61 -16.42
C HIS A 82 7.51 -6.74 -15.54
N TRP A 83 6.48 -5.92 -15.75
CA TRP A 83 5.27 -5.93 -14.93
C TRP A 83 4.05 -5.46 -15.74
N GLY A 84 2.85 -5.80 -15.28
CA GLY A 84 1.62 -5.27 -15.86
C GLY A 84 1.13 -5.96 -17.13
N ASN A 85 1.90 -6.87 -17.72
CA ASN A 85 1.55 -7.53 -18.98
C ASN A 85 0.71 -8.80 -18.79
N GLU A 86 0.85 -9.47 -17.65
CA GLU A 86 0.14 -10.73 -17.36
C GLU A 86 -0.17 -10.81 -15.85
N PRO A 87 -1.25 -11.53 -15.47
CA PRO A 87 -1.52 -11.87 -14.07
C PRO A 87 -0.38 -12.66 -13.41
N VAL A 88 0.01 -12.27 -12.21
CA VAL A 88 0.98 -13.01 -11.38
C VAL A 88 0.32 -14.09 -10.52
N ALA A 89 -1.00 -14.03 -10.37
CA ALA A 89 -1.79 -15.00 -9.62
C ALA A 89 -3.18 -15.14 -10.23
N THR A 90 -3.76 -16.34 -10.16
CA THR A 90 -5.14 -16.61 -10.54
C THR A 90 -5.89 -17.11 -9.33
N TYR A 91 -7.06 -16.52 -9.09
CA TYR A 91 -7.95 -16.85 -8.00
C TYR A 91 -9.35 -17.20 -8.50
N SER A 92 -10.14 -17.83 -7.64
CA SER A 92 -11.56 -18.06 -7.90
C SER A 92 -12.44 -17.03 -7.20
N PRO A 93 -13.61 -16.69 -7.78
CA PRO A 93 -14.61 -15.87 -7.10
C PRO A 93 -14.91 -16.40 -5.68
N GLY A 94 -14.90 -15.51 -4.69
CA GLY A 94 -15.16 -15.87 -3.29
C GLY A 94 -14.01 -16.58 -2.56
N GLN A 95 -12.88 -16.85 -3.22
CA GLN A 95 -11.74 -17.53 -2.61
C GLN A 95 -11.12 -16.67 -1.50
N VAL A 96 -10.82 -17.30 -0.36
CA VAL A 96 -10.02 -16.65 0.70
C VAL A 96 -8.55 -16.91 0.40
N VAL A 97 -7.75 -15.84 0.30
CA VAL A 97 -6.34 -15.90 -0.08
C VAL A 97 -5.47 -15.14 0.92
N GLU A 98 -4.21 -15.53 1.00
CA GLU A 98 -3.20 -14.78 1.76
C GLU A 98 -2.69 -13.59 0.94
N VAL A 99 -2.51 -12.48 1.62
CA VAL A 99 -1.84 -11.28 1.10
C VAL A 99 -0.79 -10.82 2.10
N GLN A 100 0.30 -10.27 1.58
CA GLN A 100 1.43 -9.82 2.38
C GLN A 100 1.99 -8.53 1.80
N TRP A 101 2.32 -7.59 2.67
CA TRP A 101 3.17 -6.46 2.33
C TRP A 101 4.41 -6.48 3.23
N CYS A 102 5.44 -5.75 2.83
CA CYS A 102 6.71 -5.68 3.53
C CYS A 102 6.92 -4.27 4.07
N VAL A 103 7.22 -4.15 5.37
CA VAL A 103 7.56 -2.88 6.02
C VAL A 103 9.06 -2.84 6.34
N ASP A 104 9.74 -1.75 6.00
CA ASP A 104 11.16 -1.57 6.33
C ASP A 104 11.34 -1.31 7.83
N HIS A 105 12.41 -1.84 8.42
CA HIS A 105 12.69 -1.67 9.84
C HIS A 105 12.76 -0.20 10.29
N ASN A 106 13.32 0.70 9.48
CA ASN A 106 13.43 2.12 9.80
C ASN A 106 12.18 2.93 9.40
N GLY A 107 11.23 2.30 8.68
CA GLY A 107 10.06 2.94 8.11
C GLY A 107 8.72 2.45 8.66
N ASP A 108 8.69 1.76 9.81
CA ASP A 108 7.46 1.25 10.41
C ASP A 108 6.69 2.33 11.18
N HIS A 109 5.66 2.89 10.54
CA HIS A 109 4.86 4.02 11.00
C HIS A 109 3.53 3.68 11.67
N GLY A 110 3.21 2.40 11.84
CA GLY A 110 1.89 2.00 12.32
C GLY A 110 0.76 2.42 11.36
N GLY A 111 -0.43 2.69 11.89
CA GLY A 111 -1.59 3.08 11.09
C GLY A 111 -2.38 1.91 10.53
N MET A 112 -3.02 2.12 9.37
CA MET A 112 -4.01 1.20 8.82
C MET A 112 -3.77 0.95 7.33
N PHE A 113 -4.08 -0.26 6.88
CA PHE A 113 -3.89 -0.67 5.48
C PHE A 113 -5.06 -1.48 4.96
N SER A 114 -5.19 -1.54 3.64
CA SER A 114 -6.27 -2.24 2.97
C SER A 114 -5.85 -2.76 1.59
N TYR A 115 -6.66 -3.69 1.08
CA TYR A 115 -6.54 -4.28 -0.24
C TYR A 115 -7.85 -4.11 -0.99
N ARG A 116 -7.77 -3.81 -2.28
CA ARG A 116 -8.91 -3.31 -3.05
C ARG A 116 -8.89 -3.87 -4.46
N ILE A 117 -10.08 -4.13 -5.01
CA ILE A 117 -10.26 -4.55 -6.41
C ILE A 117 -11.34 -3.67 -7.04
N CYS A 118 -10.96 -2.85 -8.02
CA CYS A 118 -11.91 -2.11 -8.83
C CYS A 118 -12.65 -3.06 -9.79
N GLN A 119 -13.97 -3.16 -9.66
CA GLN A 119 -14.81 -4.03 -10.50
C GLN A 119 -15.31 -3.34 -11.78
N ASN A 120 -14.72 -2.20 -12.15
CA ASN A 120 -14.95 -1.53 -13.43
C ASN A 120 -13.77 -1.78 -14.37
N GLN A 121 -13.90 -2.82 -15.20
CA GLN A 121 -12.82 -3.25 -16.09
C GLN A 121 -12.38 -2.14 -17.05
N THR A 122 -13.29 -1.31 -17.57
CA THR A 122 -12.92 -0.20 -18.48
C THR A 122 -12.02 0.84 -17.82
N LEU A 123 -12.16 1.07 -16.51
CA LEU A 123 -11.21 1.90 -15.77
C LEU A 123 -9.88 1.19 -15.57
N VAL A 124 -9.91 -0.10 -15.21
CA VAL A 124 -8.71 -0.92 -14.99
C VAL A 124 -7.90 -1.09 -16.27
N ASP A 125 -8.53 -1.24 -17.43
CA ASP A 125 -7.87 -1.45 -18.73
C ASP A 125 -6.90 -0.31 -19.09
N LYS A 126 -7.16 0.91 -18.60
CA LYS A 126 -6.23 2.04 -18.74
C LYS A 126 -4.89 1.80 -18.06
N PHE A 127 -4.86 1.00 -17.00
CA PHE A 127 -3.67 0.61 -16.24
C PHE A 127 -3.03 -0.69 -16.75
N LEU A 128 -3.68 -1.36 -17.70
CA LEU A 128 -3.24 -2.59 -18.34
C LEU A 128 -2.82 -2.39 -19.80
N THR A 129 -3.08 -1.22 -20.38
CA THR A 129 -2.76 -0.92 -21.79
C THR A 129 -1.29 -0.51 -21.93
N PRO A 130 -0.42 -1.33 -22.57
CA PRO A 130 0.96 -0.95 -22.78
C PRO A 130 1.07 0.32 -23.62
N GLY A 131 2.02 1.20 -23.28
CA GLY A 131 2.21 2.48 -23.99
C GLY A 131 1.20 3.58 -23.62
N TYR A 132 0.14 3.29 -22.86
CA TYR A 132 -0.76 4.31 -22.32
C TYR A 132 -0.45 4.62 -20.85
N LEU A 133 -0.22 5.89 -20.53
CA LEU A 133 -0.02 6.35 -19.16
C LEU A 133 -1.29 7.04 -18.64
N PRO A 134 -1.98 6.48 -17.62
CA PRO A 134 -3.16 7.12 -17.05
C PRO A 134 -2.87 8.54 -16.54
N THR A 135 -3.79 9.46 -16.83
CA THR A 135 -3.76 10.83 -16.31
C THR A 135 -4.06 10.86 -14.81
N ALA A 136 -3.80 12.00 -14.14
CA ALA A 136 -4.12 12.16 -12.72
C ALA A 136 -5.62 11.98 -12.43
N ASP A 137 -6.50 12.46 -13.32
CA ASP A 137 -7.95 12.30 -13.16
C ASP A 137 -8.38 10.85 -13.32
N GLU A 138 -7.76 10.10 -14.24
CA GLU A 138 -8.01 8.66 -14.39
C GLU A 138 -7.47 7.84 -13.22
N LYS A 139 -6.33 8.25 -12.66
CA LYS A 139 -5.78 7.71 -11.42
C LYS A 139 -6.72 7.93 -10.24
N GLN A 140 -7.30 9.12 -10.12
CA GLN A 140 -8.28 9.39 -9.07
C GLN A 140 -9.59 8.62 -9.30
N ALA A 141 -10.11 8.60 -10.52
CA ALA A 141 -11.33 7.83 -10.83
C ALA A 141 -11.14 6.33 -10.58
N ALA A 142 -9.95 5.79 -10.86
CA ALA A 142 -9.61 4.42 -10.51
C ALA A 142 -9.49 4.23 -9.00
N GLU A 143 -8.83 5.15 -8.28
CA GLU A 143 -8.76 5.12 -6.82
C GLU A 143 -10.15 5.09 -6.18
N ASP A 144 -11.09 5.93 -6.65
CA ASP A 144 -12.47 5.94 -6.14
C ASP A 144 -13.16 4.59 -6.38
N CYS A 145 -12.91 3.97 -7.54
CA CYS A 145 -13.39 2.61 -7.83
C CYS A 145 -12.75 1.55 -6.91
N PHE A 146 -11.45 1.67 -6.62
CA PHE A 146 -10.77 0.78 -5.67
C PHE A 146 -11.30 0.97 -4.24
N GLN A 147 -11.56 2.20 -3.81
CA GLN A 147 -12.16 2.48 -2.50
C GLN A 147 -13.54 1.80 -2.38
N ALA A 148 -14.38 1.90 -3.41
CA ALA A 148 -15.66 1.17 -3.47
C ALA A 148 -15.48 -0.36 -3.49
N GLY A 149 -14.36 -0.84 -4.00
CA GLY A 149 -13.97 -2.25 -4.06
C GLY A 149 -13.06 -2.71 -2.92
N THR A 150 -13.11 -2.05 -1.76
CA THR A 150 -12.34 -2.44 -0.56
C THR A 150 -12.71 -3.85 -0.11
N LEU A 151 -11.70 -4.71 0.07
CA LEU A 151 -11.86 -6.07 0.55
C LEU A 151 -11.80 -6.08 2.08
N SER A 152 -12.96 -6.22 2.71
CA SER A 152 -13.09 -6.07 4.16
C SER A 152 -12.35 -7.18 4.91
N CYS A 153 -11.62 -6.81 5.98
CA CYS A 153 -11.08 -7.76 6.93
C CYS A 153 -12.14 -8.75 7.43
N LYS A 154 -13.38 -8.25 7.60
CA LYS A 154 -14.53 -8.97 8.17
C LYS A 154 -15.12 -10.03 7.25
N ASP A 155 -14.78 -10.02 5.96
CA ASP A 155 -15.30 -10.99 5.00
C ASP A 155 -14.64 -12.37 5.14
N VAL A 156 -13.56 -12.48 5.92
CA VAL A 156 -12.87 -13.74 6.21
C VAL A 156 -13.31 -14.29 7.56
N THR A 157 -14.09 -15.37 7.55
CA THR A 157 -14.55 -16.06 8.76
C THR A 157 -13.38 -16.45 9.67
N GLY A 158 -13.44 -16.02 10.92
CA GLY A 158 -12.44 -16.34 11.95
C GLY A 158 -11.19 -15.47 11.95
N GLN A 159 -11.08 -14.49 11.04
CA GLN A 159 -10.04 -13.46 11.10
C GLN A 159 -10.39 -12.42 12.16
N ASP A 160 -9.41 -12.04 12.99
CA ASP A 160 -9.57 -10.96 13.96
C ASP A 160 -9.41 -9.59 13.30
N CYS A 161 -10.41 -8.74 13.46
CA CYS A 161 -10.56 -7.43 12.82
C CYS A 161 -10.84 -6.36 13.87
N GLY A 162 -9.78 -5.97 14.58
CA GLY A 162 -9.82 -4.93 15.60
C GLY A 162 -9.81 -3.51 15.02
N TYR A 163 -10.12 -2.55 15.89
CA TYR A 163 -9.93 -1.12 15.61
C TYR A 163 -8.48 -0.72 15.86
N ASN A 164 -8.00 0.31 15.15
CA ASN A 164 -6.66 0.81 15.36
C ASN A 164 -6.52 1.48 16.76
N PRO A 165 -5.53 1.08 17.59
CA PRO A 165 -5.36 1.64 18.93
C PRO A 165 -4.99 3.13 18.98
N ASP A 166 -4.45 3.66 17.88
CA ASP A 166 -4.11 5.07 17.70
C ASP A 166 -5.30 5.89 17.13
N CYS A 167 -6.47 5.27 16.98
CA CYS A 167 -7.74 5.90 16.62
C CYS A 167 -8.71 5.92 17.81
N SER A 168 -9.54 6.95 17.92
CA SER A 168 -10.63 7.04 18.92
C SER A 168 -12.01 6.88 18.29
N GLU A 169 -12.96 6.36 19.06
CA GLU A 169 -14.36 6.23 18.63
C GLU A 169 -14.93 7.58 18.14
N GLY A 170 -15.62 7.53 17.00
CA GLY A 170 -16.18 8.70 16.33
C GLY A 170 -15.22 9.38 15.33
N GLN A 171 -13.94 9.00 15.28
CA GLN A 171 -13.04 9.45 14.22
C GLN A 171 -13.24 8.62 12.93
N PRO A 172 -12.93 9.17 11.74
CA PRO A 172 -13.04 8.43 10.48
C PRO A 172 -12.20 7.14 10.39
N CYS A 173 -11.08 7.08 11.11
CA CYS A 173 -10.25 5.87 11.22
C CYS A 173 -10.87 4.76 12.08
N TRP A 174 -11.98 5.04 12.80
CA TRP A 174 -12.62 4.09 13.71
C TRP A 174 -13.49 3.10 12.92
N ARG A 175 -12.82 2.28 12.13
CA ARG A 175 -13.39 1.28 11.23
C ARG A 175 -12.52 0.03 11.25
N ASN A 176 -13.11 -1.12 10.95
CA ASN A 176 -12.43 -2.43 10.97
C ASN A 176 -12.71 -3.28 9.73
N ASP A 177 -13.23 -2.65 8.67
CA ASP A 177 -13.13 -3.17 7.32
C ASP A 177 -11.70 -3.07 6.78
N TRP A 178 -10.99 -2.00 7.13
CA TRP A 178 -9.53 -1.91 6.97
C TRP A 178 -8.80 -2.76 8.01
N PHE A 179 -7.58 -3.17 7.67
CA PHE A 179 -6.66 -3.79 8.61
C PHE A 179 -5.94 -2.71 9.41
N THR A 180 -5.54 -3.07 10.63
CA THR A 180 -4.75 -2.20 11.48
C THR A 180 -3.41 -2.83 11.80
N CYS A 181 -2.37 -2.00 11.85
CA CYS A 181 -1.15 -2.30 12.58
C CYS A 181 -1.43 -2.28 14.10
N ASN A 182 -0.50 -2.77 14.91
CA ASN A 182 -0.58 -2.61 16.36
C ASN A 182 -0.29 -1.15 16.74
N ALA A 183 -0.52 -0.79 18.01
CA ALA A 183 -0.26 0.56 18.51
C ALA A 183 1.18 0.98 18.22
N PHE A 184 1.36 2.21 17.73
CA PHE A 184 2.67 2.71 17.30
C PHE A 184 3.70 2.73 18.45
N GLN A 185 3.25 3.07 19.66
CA GLN A 185 4.07 3.21 20.88
C GLN A 185 4.00 1.99 21.81
N ALA A 186 3.58 0.81 21.35
CA ALA A 186 3.53 -0.37 22.22
C ALA A 186 4.94 -0.86 22.64
N ASP A 187 5.07 -1.32 23.89
CA ASP A 187 6.33 -1.83 24.46
C ASP A 187 6.82 -3.14 23.81
N SER A 188 5.92 -3.90 23.20
CA SER A 188 6.22 -5.14 22.48
C SER A 188 5.29 -5.28 21.28
N LYS A 189 5.75 -5.93 20.21
CA LYS A 189 4.98 -6.10 18.96
C LYS A 189 4.39 -4.77 18.47
N ARG A 190 5.19 -3.70 18.49
CA ARG A 190 4.75 -2.37 18.09
C ARG A 190 4.40 -2.31 16.61
N ALA A 191 3.53 -1.36 16.27
CA ALA A 191 3.30 -0.91 14.91
C ALA A 191 3.03 -2.08 13.92
N CYS A 192 3.48 -1.97 12.68
CA CYS A 192 3.11 -2.92 11.62
C CYS A 192 3.92 -4.22 11.70
N GLN A 193 5.22 -4.16 12.03
CA GLN A 193 6.04 -5.37 12.17
C GLN A 193 5.49 -6.34 13.23
N GLY A 194 4.87 -5.79 14.28
CA GLY A 194 4.32 -6.58 15.38
C GLY A 194 3.09 -7.42 15.03
N VAL A 195 2.49 -7.22 13.84
CA VAL A 195 1.37 -8.02 13.35
C VAL A 195 1.80 -9.48 13.16
N ASP A 196 2.90 -9.70 12.45
CA ASP A 196 3.49 -11.03 12.25
C ASP A 196 4.54 -11.35 13.32
N ASN A 197 5.21 -10.31 13.86
CA ASN A 197 6.35 -10.42 14.77
C ASN A 197 7.44 -11.34 14.19
N ALA A 198 7.68 -11.20 12.89
CA ALA A 198 8.67 -11.95 12.14
C ALA A 198 10.09 -11.39 12.38
N PRO A 199 11.15 -12.18 12.13
CA PRO A 199 12.52 -11.68 12.13
C PRO A 199 12.75 -10.58 11.07
N GLN A 200 13.68 -9.68 11.35
CA GLN A 200 14.12 -8.66 10.38
C GLN A 200 14.77 -9.33 9.17
N GLY A 201 14.45 -8.86 7.97
CA GLY A 201 14.93 -9.43 6.71
C GLY A 201 14.11 -10.62 6.21
N SER A 202 12.95 -10.90 6.83
CA SER A 202 12.02 -11.92 6.34
C SER A 202 11.34 -11.55 5.01
N CYS A 203 11.35 -10.27 4.64
CA CYS A 203 11.04 -9.80 3.29
C CYS A 203 12.01 -8.69 2.89
N TYR A 204 12.14 -8.44 1.58
CA TYR A 204 13.12 -7.50 1.05
C TYR A 204 12.66 -6.04 1.24
N THR A 205 13.54 -5.23 1.81
CA THR A 205 13.58 -3.77 1.66
C THR A 205 15.04 -3.36 1.52
N SER A 206 15.30 -2.30 0.77
CA SER A 206 16.67 -1.87 0.47
C SER A 206 17.37 -1.16 1.64
N ILE A 207 16.61 -0.45 2.48
CA ILE A 207 17.16 0.47 3.48
C ILE A 207 17.68 -0.28 4.71
N SER A 208 16.86 -1.10 5.35
CA SER A 208 17.24 -1.74 6.62
C SER A 208 16.71 -3.15 6.81
N GLY A 209 16.22 -3.81 5.76
CA GLY A 209 15.63 -5.14 5.85
C GLY A 209 14.21 -5.11 6.41
N GLY A 210 13.33 -5.92 5.82
CA GLY A 210 11.90 -5.79 6.02
C GLY A 210 11.29 -6.85 6.93
N PHE A 211 10.09 -6.53 7.42
CA PHE A 211 9.21 -7.42 8.14
C PHE A 211 7.95 -7.67 7.31
N PRO A 212 7.53 -8.93 7.10
CA PRO A 212 6.25 -9.22 6.48
C PRO A 212 5.11 -8.77 7.40
N VAL A 213 4.02 -8.36 6.78
CA VAL A 213 2.74 -8.10 7.44
C VAL A 213 1.68 -8.87 6.64
N THR A 214 1.18 -9.95 7.23
CA THR A 214 0.38 -10.96 6.53
C THR A 214 -1.07 -10.96 7.00
N LYS A 215 -2.01 -11.00 6.05
CA LYS A 215 -3.46 -11.07 6.29
C LYS A 215 -4.14 -11.99 5.28
N LYS A 216 -5.43 -12.24 5.49
CA LYS A 216 -6.28 -12.89 4.51
C LYS A 216 -7.35 -11.93 4.01
N ILE A 217 -7.68 -12.06 2.74
CA ILE A 217 -8.77 -11.34 2.09
C ILE A 217 -9.68 -12.35 1.38
N LYS A 218 -10.95 -11.98 1.19
CA LYS A 218 -11.87 -12.72 0.34
C LYS A 218 -11.93 -12.05 -1.04
N ILE A 219 -11.61 -12.80 -2.09
CA ILE A 219 -11.74 -12.36 -3.48
C ILE A 219 -13.23 -12.13 -3.78
N PRO A 220 -13.61 -11.03 -4.44
CA PRO A 220 -15.01 -10.72 -4.73
C PRO A 220 -15.64 -11.75 -5.68
N ASP A 221 -16.96 -11.81 -5.68
CA ASP A 221 -17.74 -12.57 -6.66
C ASP A 221 -17.76 -11.83 -8.03
N TYR A 222 -16.57 -11.58 -8.57
CA TYR A 222 -16.28 -10.87 -9.81
C TYR A 222 -15.36 -11.73 -10.68
N GLN A 223 -15.39 -11.54 -12.00
CA GLN A 223 -14.52 -12.27 -12.92
C GLN A 223 -13.79 -11.31 -13.86
N SER A 224 -12.50 -11.55 -14.04
CA SER A 224 -11.67 -10.87 -15.02
C SER A 224 -10.46 -11.73 -15.34
N SER A 225 -10.12 -11.85 -16.63
CA SER A 225 -8.90 -12.51 -17.07
C SER A 225 -7.64 -11.73 -16.68
N HIS A 226 -7.75 -10.42 -16.45
CA HIS A 226 -6.66 -9.56 -15.99
C HIS A 226 -7.24 -8.31 -15.32
N THR A 227 -7.08 -8.21 -14.01
CA THR A 227 -7.46 -7.07 -13.20
C THR A 227 -6.35 -6.74 -12.19
N LEU A 228 -6.60 -5.80 -11.29
CA LEU A 228 -5.64 -5.31 -10.33
C LEU A 228 -6.11 -5.49 -8.89
N LEU A 229 -5.21 -5.96 -8.04
CA LEU A 229 -5.29 -5.88 -6.58
C LEU A 229 -4.43 -4.71 -6.12
N SER A 230 -5.04 -3.64 -5.61
CA SER A 230 -4.33 -2.46 -5.10
C SER A 230 -4.22 -2.51 -3.57
N PHE A 231 -2.99 -2.38 -3.08
CA PHE A 231 -2.64 -2.19 -1.68
C PHE A 231 -2.52 -0.69 -1.37
N LYS A 232 -3.08 -0.28 -0.24
CA LYS A 232 -2.98 1.08 0.30
C LYS A 232 -2.67 1.01 1.78
N TRP A 233 -1.60 1.68 2.22
CA TRP A 233 -1.26 1.85 3.63
C TRP A 233 -1.18 3.33 3.97
N ASN A 234 -1.95 3.73 4.97
CA ASN A 234 -1.98 5.07 5.53
C ASN A 234 -1.18 5.09 6.83
N SER A 235 -0.13 5.92 6.84
CA SER A 235 0.68 6.15 8.02
C SER A 235 -0.11 6.90 9.09
N PHE A 236 0.00 6.43 10.34
CA PHE A 236 -0.46 7.18 11.52
C PHE A 236 0.55 8.25 11.92
N GLN A 237 1.83 7.90 11.96
CA GLN A 237 2.90 8.76 12.47
C GLN A 237 3.16 9.99 11.58
N THR A 238 2.94 9.86 10.27
CA THR A 238 3.34 10.84 9.24
C THR A 238 2.23 11.05 8.22
N GLY A 239 2.26 12.17 7.51
CA GLY A 239 1.33 12.51 6.42
C GLY A 239 1.67 11.80 5.11
N GLN A 240 1.72 10.47 5.13
CA GLN A 240 2.25 9.62 4.06
C GLN A 240 1.31 8.45 3.76
N ILE A 241 1.20 8.10 2.48
CA ILE A 241 0.46 6.93 1.99
C ILE A 241 1.36 6.11 1.05
N TYR A 242 1.30 4.79 1.16
CA TYR A 242 2.02 3.83 0.32
C TYR A 242 1.04 3.06 -0.54
N LEU A 243 1.31 3.04 -1.84
CA LEU A 243 0.44 2.45 -2.85
C LEU A 243 1.26 1.49 -3.71
N SER A 244 0.72 0.30 -3.91
CA SER A 244 1.25 -0.71 -4.82
C SER A 244 0.09 -1.48 -5.43
N CYS A 245 0.27 -2.05 -6.62
CA CYS A 245 -0.74 -2.94 -7.19
C CYS A 245 -0.11 -4.21 -7.76
N ALA A 246 -0.89 -5.29 -7.79
CA ALA A 246 -0.52 -6.56 -8.40
C ALA A 246 -1.53 -6.95 -9.47
N ASP A 247 -1.04 -7.47 -10.58
CA ASP A 247 -1.82 -7.99 -11.69
C ASP A 247 -2.35 -9.38 -11.35
N ILE A 248 -3.67 -9.58 -11.35
CA ILE A 248 -4.30 -10.85 -10.98
C ILE A 248 -5.39 -11.24 -11.96
N ALA A 249 -5.73 -12.52 -12.00
CA ALA A 249 -6.90 -13.04 -12.69
C ALA A 249 -7.89 -13.57 -11.66
N ILE A 250 -9.19 -13.40 -11.93
CA ILE A 250 -10.27 -14.01 -11.16
C ILE A 250 -11.15 -14.76 -12.15
N THR A 251 -11.07 -16.08 -12.11
CA THR A 251 -11.76 -16.97 -13.06
C THR A 251 -12.46 -18.09 -12.32
N ALA A 252 -13.58 -18.57 -12.86
CA ALA A 252 -14.27 -19.73 -12.30
C ALA A 252 -13.28 -20.91 -12.19
N SER A 253 -13.28 -21.58 -11.03
CA SER A 253 -12.55 -22.84 -10.88
C SER A 253 -13.13 -23.85 -11.88
N ASN A 254 -12.28 -24.49 -12.68
CA ASN A 254 -12.69 -25.67 -13.44
C ASN A 254 -13.02 -26.84 -12.50
#